data_AF-A0A3C1YDD4-F1
#
_entry.id   AF-A0A3C1YDD4-F1
#
_cell.length_a   1.000
_cell.length_b   1.000
_cell.length_c   1.000
_cell.angle_alpha   90.00
_cell.angle_beta   90.00
_cell.angle_gamma   90.00
#
_symmetry.space_group_name_H-M   'P 1'
#
loop_
_entity.id
_entity.type
_entity.pdbx_description
1 polymer ?
#
loop_
_entity_poly.entity_id
_entity_poly.type
_entity_poly.pdbx_seq_one_letter_code
_entity_poly.pdbx_strand_id
1 'polypeptide(L)'
;MIGAIAGDMIGSVYEHHGIKTTIFPLFSEGSRFTDDTVLTVAVAESIMEQKDYGTTMREYGRRYPLAGYSALFLEWLYSPNPGHITVLAMVQPCASAPLV
;
A
#
# COMPACT_ATOMS: atom_id res chain seq x y z
N MET A 1 7.41 5.83 -14.46
CA MET A 1 7.53 5.76 -12.97
C MET A 1 7.84 7.12 -12.37
N ILE A 2 8.86 7.87 -12.81
CA ILE A 2 9.25 9.16 -12.18
C ILE A 2 8.08 10.14 -12.03
N GLY A 3 7.25 10.32 -13.07
CA GLY A 3 6.09 11.21 -12.97
C GLY A 3 5.03 10.76 -11.95
N ALA A 4 4.84 9.45 -11.78
CA ALA A 4 3.91 8.91 -10.78
C ALA A 4 4.46 9.09 -9.35
N ILE A 5 5.76 8.86 -9.16
CA ILE A 5 6.45 9.09 -7.88
C ILE A 5 6.43 10.58 -7.52
N ALA A 6 6.69 11.47 -8.49
CA ALA A 6 6.58 12.90 -8.27
C ALA A 6 5.13 13.28 -7.92
N GLY A 7 4.14 12.74 -8.64
CA GLY A 7 2.73 12.96 -8.36
C GLY A 7 2.31 12.55 -6.96
N ASP A 8 2.75 11.37 -6.51
CA ASP A 8 2.56 10.89 -5.13
C ASP A 8 3.14 11.87 -4.10
N MET A 9 4.43 12.23 -4.23
CA MET A 9 5.09 13.16 -3.30
C MET A 9 4.46 14.56 -3.27
N ILE A 10 4.03 15.05 -4.43
CA ILE A 10 3.36 16.36 -4.55
C ILE A 10 1.97 16.29 -3.92
N GLY A 11 1.23 15.20 -4.17
CA GLY A 11 -0.13 14.98 -3.69
C GLY A 11 -0.22 14.71 -2.19
N SER A 12 0.84 14.18 -1.56
CA SER A 12 0.83 13.72 -0.17
C SER A 12 0.37 14.76 0.84
N VAL A 13 0.66 16.05 0.61
CA VAL A 13 0.27 17.14 1.53
C VAL A 13 -1.20 17.57 1.38
N TYR A 14 -1.86 17.15 0.31
CA TYR A 14 -3.23 17.53 -0.02
C TYR A 14 -4.25 16.40 0.19
N GLU A 15 -3.81 15.20 0.58
CA GLU A 15 -4.67 14.00 0.72
C GLU A 15 -5.87 14.21 1.67
N HIS A 16 -5.65 14.95 2.76
CA HIS A 16 -6.71 15.26 3.75
C HIS A 16 -7.27 16.68 3.62
N HIS A 17 -6.63 17.52 2.80
CA HIS A 17 -6.96 18.94 2.65
C HIS A 17 -6.87 19.34 1.17
N GLY A 18 -7.76 18.76 0.37
CA GLY A 18 -7.79 18.98 -1.08
C GLY A 18 -8.03 20.44 -1.45
N ILE A 19 -7.32 20.90 -2.47
CA ILE A 19 -7.49 22.22 -3.08
C ILE A 19 -8.02 22.06 -4.51
N LYS A 20 -8.82 23.02 -4.98
CA LYS A 20 -9.41 23.00 -6.35
C LYS A 20 -8.65 23.84 -7.37
N THR A 21 -7.50 24.38 -6.97
CA THR A 21 -6.64 25.22 -7.81
C THR A 21 -5.51 24.39 -8.40
N THR A 22 -5.05 24.77 -9.59
CA THR A 22 -3.83 24.23 -10.20
C THR A 22 -2.57 25.02 -9.84
N ILE A 23 -2.74 26.10 -9.08
CA ILE A 23 -1.64 26.95 -8.59
C ILE A 23 -1.31 26.51 -7.16
N PHE A 24 -0.28 25.70 -7.02
CA PHE A 24 0.19 25.19 -5.72
C PHE A 24 1.69 24.90 -5.77
N PRO A 25 2.40 24.95 -4.62
CA PRO A 25 3.80 24.54 -4.57
C PRO A 25 3.90 23.04 -4.85
N LEU A 26 4.83 22.65 -5.74
CA LEU A 26 5.07 21.24 -6.04
C LEU A 26 5.66 20.51 -4.82
N PHE A 27 6.61 21.14 -4.13
CA PHE A 27 7.22 20.57 -2.93
C PHE A 27 7.11 21.53 -1.76
N SER A 28 6.84 20.97 -0.60
CA SER A 28 6.82 21.65 0.69
C SER A 28 7.47 20.76 1.75
N GLU A 29 7.69 21.27 2.95
CA GLU A 29 8.34 20.51 4.03
C GLU A 29 7.62 19.19 4.36
N GLY A 30 6.31 19.11 4.14
CA GLY A 30 5.51 17.90 4.34
C GLY A 30 5.46 16.92 3.17
N SER A 31 6.05 17.26 2.01
CA SER A 31 6.02 16.41 0.82
C SER A 31 6.85 15.14 1.05
N ARG A 32 6.22 13.97 0.94
CA ARG A 32 6.84 12.66 1.16
C ARG A 32 6.25 11.62 0.23
N PHE A 33 7.00 10.59 -0.11
CA PHE A 33 6.43 9.43 -0.80
C PHE A 33 5.48 8.67 0.14
N THR A 34 4.49 8.00 -0.44
CA THR A 34 3.49 7.24 0.29
C THR A 34 3.53 5.75 -0.07
N ASP A 35 2.55 5.00 0.42
CA ASP A 35 2.32 3.62 0.03
C ASP A 35 2.15 3.46 -1.49
N ASP A 36 1.63 4.46 -2.20
CA ASP A 36 1.56 4.44 -3.66
C ASP A 36 2.93 4.21 -4.31
N THR A 37 3.95 4.99 -3.91
CA THR A 37 5.32 4.79 -4.41
C THR A 37 5.90 3.46 -3.93
N VAL A 38 5.73 3.10 -2.65
CA VAL A 38 6.29 1.86 -2.09
C VAL A 38 5.77 0.63 -2.83
N LEU A 39 4.46 0.54 -3.01
CA LEU A 39 3.83 -0.59 -3.69
C LEU A 39 4.08 -0.57 -5.20
N THR A 40 4.17 0.61 -5.82
CA THR A 40 4.55 0.73 -7.24
C THR A 40 5.94 0.16 -7.50
N VAL A 41 6.92 0.45 -6.63
CA VAL A 41 8.27 -0.11 -6.75
C VAL A 41 8.28 -1.62 -6.49
N ALA A 42 7.53 -2.09 -5.50
CA ALA A 42 7.39 -3.52 -5.22
C ALA A 42 6.82 -4.30 -6.43
N VAL A 43 5.81 -3.75 -7.11
CA VAL A 43 5.25 -4.33 -8.34
C VAL A 43 6.28 -4.33 -9.47
N ALA A 44 7.02 -3.23 -9.64
CA ALA A 44 8.05 -3.15 -10.67
C ALA A 44 9.14 -4.22 -10.48
N GLU A 45 9.62 -4.41 -9.24
CA GLU A 45 10.57 -5.48 -8.92
C GLU A 45 9.97 -6.87 -9.18
N SER A 46 8.71 -7.08 -8.78
CA SER A 46 8.02 -8.36 -9.02
C SER A 46 7.98 -8.73 -10.50
N ILE A 47 7.71 -7.75 -11.37
CA ILE A 47 7.69 -7.94 -12.82
C ILE A 47 9.10 -8.20 -13.38
N MET A 48 10.09 -7.39 -12.97
CA MET A 48 11.46 -7.47 -13.50
C MET A 48 12.18 -8.75 -13.09
N GLU A 49 11.92 -9.22 -11.87
CA GLU A 49 12.61 -10.37 -11.28
C GLU A 49 11.74 -11.64 -11.24
N GLN A 50 10.51 -11.58 -11.77
CA GLN A 50 9.53 -12.67 -11.74
C GLN A 50 9.25 -13.20 -10.32
N LYS A 51 9.18 -12.29 -9.34
CA LYS A 51 8.86 -12.61 -7.94
C LYS A 51 7.35 -12.65 -7.71
N ASP A 52 6.94 -13.31 -6.63
CA ASP A 52 5.55 -13.28 -6.17
C ASP A 52 5.17 -11.88 -5.67
N TYR A 53 4.12 -11.31 -6.25
CA TYR A 53 3.65 -9.96 -5.95
C TYR A 53 3.29 -9.77 -4.46
N GLY A 54 2.57 -10.74 -3.88
CA GLY A 54 2.11 -10.64 -2.49
C GLY A 54 3.29 -10.61 -1.51
N THR A 55 4.27 -11.48 -1.75
CA THR A 55 5.50 -11.56 -0.95
C THR A 55 6.32 -10.28 -1.08
N THR A 56 6.59 -9.80 -2.30
CA THR A 56 7.39 -8.58 -2.52
C THR A 56 6.69 -7.33 -1.98
N MET A 57 5.38 -7.18 -2.18
CA MET A 57 4.61 -6.09 -1.56
C MET A 57 4.70 -6.11 -0.04
N ARG A 58 4.68 -7.30 0.59
CA ARG A 58 4.81 -7.42 2.05
C ARG A 58 6.21 -7.04 2.54
N GLU A 59 7.25 -7.45 1.82
CA GLU A 59 8.62 -7.08 2.15
C GLU A 59 8.82 -5.57 2.12
N TYR A 60 8.34 -4.91 1.06
CA TYR A 60 8.38 -3.45 0.93
C TYR A 60 7.51 -2.75 1.96
N GLY A 61 6.28 -3.23 2.15
CA GLY A 61 5.35 -2.69 3.14
C GLY A 61 5.94 -2.69 4.55
N ARG A 62 6.59 -3.79 4.93
CA ARG A 62 7.26 -3.94 6.24
C ARG A 62 8.52 -3.11 6.38
N ARG A 63 9.23 -2.84 5.27
CA ARG A 63 10.40 -1.96 5.25
C ARG A 63 10.02 -0.50 5.46
N TYR A 64 8.84 -0.10 5.02
CA TYR A 64 8.33 1.27 5.14
C TYR A 64 6.97 1.32 5.86
N PRO A 65 6.89 0.96 7.16
CA PRO A 65 5.62 0.76 7.85
C PRO A 65 4.78 2.04 8.02
N LEU A 66 5.41 3.21 7.92
CA LEU A 66 4.76 4.52 8.09
C LEU A 66 4.43 5.21 6.76
N ALA A 67 4.38 4.47 5.65
CA ALA A 67 4.18 5.05 4.32
C ALA A 67 2.75 5.61 4.12
N GLY A 68 1.76 5.16 4.87
CA GLY A 68 0.37 5.67 4.77
C GLY A 68 -0.71 4.60 4.56
N TYR A 69 -0.38 3.32 4.69
CA TYR A 69 -1.31 2.23 4.41
C TYR A 69 -2.62 2.30 5.20
N SER A 70 -3.70 1.89 4.55
CA SER A 70 -4.98 1.66 5.22
C SER A 70 -4.88 0.59 6.32
N ALA A 71 -5.76 0.66 7.33
CA ALA A 71 -5.79 -0.29 8.44
C ALA A 71 -5.94 -1.75 7.98
N LEU A 72 -6.81 -2.01 7.00
CA LEU A 72 -7.02 -3.34 6.43
C LEU A 72 -5.76 -3.86 5.72
N PHE A 73 -5.04 -2.96 5.03
CA PHE A 73 -3.79 -3.33 4.39
C PHE A 73 -2.70 -3.66 5.41
N LEU A 74 -2.60 -2.90 6.50
CA LEU A 74 -1.68 -3.20 7.61
C LEU A 74 -1.98 -4.56 8.25
N GLU A 75 -3.25 -4.87 8.49
CA GLU A 75 -3.65 -6.18 9.01
C GLU A 75 -3.20 -7.31 8.07
N TRP A 76 -3.48 -7.17 6.78
CA TRP A 76 -3.01 -8.10 5.76
C TRP A 76 -1.47 -8.22 5.77
N LEU A 77 -0.76 -7.09 5.79
CA LEU A 77 0.70 -6.99 5.75
C LEU A 77 1.39 -7.79 6.86
N TYR A 78 0.79 -7.84 8.05
CA TYR A 78 1.33 -8.52 9.24
C TYR A 78 0.68 -9.87 9.54
N SER A 79 -0.39 -10.26 8.83
CA SER A 79 -1.02 -11.58 9.00
C SER A 79 -0.03 -12.74 8.76
N PRO A 80 0.01 -13.79 9.61
CA PRO A 80 0.86 -14.97 9.41
C PRO A 80 0.51 -15.74 8.14
N ASN A 81 -0.78 -15.80 7.80
CA ASN A 81 -1.31 -16.46 6.61
C ASN A 81 -2.21 -15.47 5.86
N PRO A 82 -1.63 -14.57 5.05
CA PRO A 82 -2.40 -13.56 4.34
C PRO A 82 -3.26 -14.19 3.25
N GLY A 83 -4.58 -14.11 3.42
CA GLY A 83 -5.52 -14.34 2.33
C GLY A 83 -5.57 -13.14 1.38
N HIS A 84 -6.60 -13.10 0.55
CA HIS A 84 -6.91 -11.90 -0.23
C HIS A 84 -7.37 -10.77 0.70
N ILE A 85 -7.00 -9.53 0.40
CA ILE A 85 -7.59 -8.35 1.05
C ILE A 85 -9.04 -8.25 0.56
N THR A 86 -9.97 -8.77 1.35
CA THR A 86 -11.40 -8.69 1.07
C THR A 86 -12.00 -7.55 1.88
N VAL A 87 -12.87 -6.76 1.26
CA VAL A 87 -13.66 -5.71 1.94
C VAL A 87 -14.75 -6.31 2.87
N LEU A 88 -14.74 -7.64 3.03
CA LEU A 88 -15.82 -8.48 3.56
C LEU A 88 -15.32 -9.41 4.69
N ALA A 89 -14.28 -9.01 5.42
CA ALA A 89 -13.72 -9.79 6.54
C ALA A 89 -14.63 -9.82 7.81
N MET A 90 -15.97 -9.80 7.65
CA MET A 90 -16.94 -10.20 8.68
C MET A 90 -17.59 -11.58 8.42
N VAL A 91 -17.20 -12.29 7.36
CA VAL A 91 -17.69 -13.66 7.13
C VAL A 91 -16.51 -14.59 6.88
N GLN A 92 -15.87 -15.07 7.95
CA GLN A 92 -15.19 -16.35 7.87
C GLN A 92 -16.28 -17.45 7.85
N PRO A 93 -16.34 -18.32 6.82
CA PRO A 93 -16.98 -19.61 7.02
C PRO A 93 -16.13 -20.38 8.03
N CYS A 94 -16.78 -20.78 9.12
CA CYS A 94 -16.24 -21.68 10.13
C CYS A 94 -15.68 -22.93 9.43
N ALA A 95 -14.36 -23.00 9.27
CA ALA A 95 -13.72 -24.15 8.65
C ALA A 95 -13.61 -25.28 9.68
N SER A 96 -14.39 -26.34 9.43
CA SER A 96 -14.13 -27.74 9.79
C SER A 96 -13.79 -28.06 11.25
N ALA A 97 -14.80 -28.49 12.01
CA ALA A 97 -14.58 -29.43 13.10
C ALA A 97 -14.02 -30.75 12.53
N PRO A 98 -13.00 -31.36 13.17
CA PRO A 98 -12.50 -32.66 12.74
C PRO A 98 -13.56 -33.74 13.02
N LEU A 99 -13.76 -34.62 12.05
CA LEU A 99 -14.51 -35.86 12.23
C LEU A 99 -13.75 -36.77 13.19
N VAL A 100 -14.26 -36.93 14.40
CA VAL A 100 -14.14 -38.17 15.20
C VAL A 100 -15.53 -38.48 15.76
#